data_AF-A0A7X5UUP2-F1
#
_entry.id   AF-A0A7X5UUP2-F1
#
_cell.length_a   1.000
_cell.length_b   1.000
_cell.length_c   1.000
_cell.angle_alpha   90.00
_cell.angle_beta   90.00
_cell.angle_gamma   90.00
#
_symmetry.space_group_name_H-M   'P 1'
#
loop_
_entity.id
_entity.type
_entity.pdbx_description
1 polymer ?
#
loop_
_entity_poly.entity_id
_entity_poly.type
_entity_poly.pdbx_seq_one_letter_code
_entity_poly.pdbx_strand_id
1 'polypeptide(L)'
;MQRLEGAIGDAGERAAELLNRIRESYLSVVGPSWKGGGANAALEKQEQFYNVWLRLRRILVDLQEGVTGSSRLILETDADDELQLGAVNPEAAAAAEGYGGGMAAKSGRL
;
A
#
# COMPACT_ATOMS: atom_id res chain seq x y z
N MET A 1 0.27 5.38 -5.78
CA MET A 1 0.72 4.66 -4.58
C MET A 1 -0.27 4.74 -3.42
N GLN A 2 -0.75 5.92 -3.00
CA GLN A 2 -1.79 6.07 -1.96
C GLN A 2 -3.04 5.18 -2.16
N ARG A 3 -3.45 4.92 -3.41
CA ARG A 3 -4.57 4.03 -3.71
C ARG A 3 -4.34 2.56 -3.34
N LEU A 4 -3.10 2.06 -3.43
CA LEU A 4 -2.77 0.67 -3.11
C LEU A 4 -2.61 0.48 -1.59
N GLU A 5 -1.88 1.39 -0.95
CA GLU A 5 -1.73 1.42 0.51
C GLU A 5 -3.09 1.50 1.21
N GLY A 6 -3.94 2.45 0.78
CA GLY A 6 -5.31 2.57 1.30
C GLY A 6 -6.15 1.33 1.05
N ALA A 7 -6.05 0.71 -0.14
CA ALA A 7 -6.80 -0.52 -0.43
C ALA A 7 -6.37 -1.71 0.45
N ILE A 8 -5.08 -1.81 0.80
CA ILE A 8 -4.56 -2.84 1.72
C ILE A 8 -5.08 -2.58 3.14
N GLY A 9 -5.00 -1.32 3.60
CA GLY A 9 -5.51 -0.91 4.91
C GLY A 9 -7.02 -1.19 5.06
N ASP A 10 -7.83 -0.70 4.12
CA ASP A 10 -9.28 -0.89 4.09
C ASP A 10 -9.68 -2.37 4.09
N ALA A 11 -8.96 -3.20 3.31
CA ALA A 11 -9.20 -4.63 3.28
C ALA A 11 -8.88 -5.29 4.64
N GLY A 12 -7.79 -4.87 5.28
CA GLY A 12 -7.40 -5.34 6.61
C GLY A 12 -8.44 -4.98 7.67
N GLU A 13 -8.96 -3.76 7.66
CA GLU A 13 -10.00 -3.30 8.59
C GLU A 13 -11.32 -4.07 8.39
N ARG A 14 -11.80 -4.18 7.15
CA ARG A 14 -13.03 -4.94 6.84
C ARG A 14 -12.92 -6.40 7.24
N ALA A 15 -11.77 -7.02 6.99
CA ALA A 15 -11.53 -8.40 7.40
C ALA A 15 -11.50 -8.53 8.93
N ALA A 16 -10.89 -7.59 9.65
CA ALA A 16 -10.89 -7.57 11.11
C ALA A 16 -12.31 -7.49 11.69
N GLU A 17 -13.14 -6.59 11.16
CA GLU A 17 -14.54 -6.46 11.57
C GLU A 17 -15.32 -7.76 11.33
N LEU A 18 -15.20 -8.34 10.13
CA LEU A 18 -15.92 -9.55 9.76
C LEU A 18 -15.51 -10.73 10.64
N LEU A 19 -14.23 -10.85 10.99
CA LEU A 19 -13.72 -11.94 11.80
C LEU A 19 -14.08 -11.80 13.28
N ASN A 20 -14.13 -10.57 13.80
CA ASN A 20 -14.68 -10.31 15.13
C ASN A 20 -16.16 -10.69 15.20
N ARG A 21 -16.96 -10.34 14.19
CA ARG A 21 -18.38 -10.74 14.12
C ARG A 21 -18.55 -12.26 14.06
N ILE A 22 -17.72 -12.96 13.28
CA ILE A 22 -17.74 -14.44 13.24
C ILE A 22 -17.42 -15.00 14.62
N ARG A 23 -16.39 -14.48 15.31
CA ARG A 23 -16.02 -14.92 16.65
C ARG A 23 -17.15 -14.70 17.65
N GLU A 24 -17.73 -13.50 17.69
CA GLU A 24 -18.85 -13.17 18.57
C GLU A 24 -20.06 -14.08 18.31
N SER A 25 -20.42 -14.27 17.03
CA SER A 25 -21.51 -15.15 16.64
C SER A 25 -21.24 -16.60 17.03
N TYR A 26 -20.01 -17.08 16.82
CA TYR A 26 -19.61 -18.44 17.19
C TYR A 26 -19.70 -18.65 18.70
N LEU A 27 -19.16 -17.71 19.48
CA LEU A 27 -19.20 -17.75 20.93
C LEU A 27 -20.62 -17.65 21.48
N SER A 28 -21.52 -16.89 20.84
CA SER A 28 -22.93 -16.81 21.24
C SER A 28 -23.70 -18.12 21.07
N VAL A 29 -23.28 -18.97 20.11
CA VAL A 29 -23.88 -20.29 19.86
C VAL A 29 -23.23 -21.32 20.77
N VAL A 30 -21.92 -21.48 20.70
CA VAL A 30 -21.21 -22.57 21.39
C VAL A 30 -21.03 -22.28 22.88
N GLY A 31 -20.76 -21.03 23.27
CA GLY A 31 -20.41 -20.66 24.65
C GLY A 31 -21.51 -20.88 25.70
N PRO A 32 -22.76 -20.45 25.46
CA PRO A 32 -23.85 -20.62 26.44
C PRO A 32 -24.54 -21.99 26.35
N SER A 33 -24.62 -22.57 25.16
CA SER A 33 -25.55 -23.67 24.89
C SER A 33 -24.89 -25.05 24.79
N TRP A 34 -23.59 -25.13 24.52
CA TRP A 34 -22.89 -26.42 24.38
C TRP A 34 -22.08 -26.71 25.65
N LYS A 35 -22.20 -27.93 26.18
CA LYS A 35 -21.47 -28.39 27.38
C LYS A 35 -20.67 -29.65 27.09
N GLY A 36 -19.58 -29.85 27.82
CA GLY A 36 -18.73 -31.05 27.73
C GLY A 36 -17.62 -30.94 26.69
N GLY A 37 -16.92 -32.06 26.44
CA GLY A 37 -15.71 -32.09 25.62
C GLY A 37 -15.87 -31.59 24.17
N GLY A 38 -17.05 -31.79 23.57
CA GLY A 38 -17.35 -31.28 22.23
C GLY A 38 -17.42 -29.74 22.16
N ALA A 39 -17.91 -29.10 23.22
CA ALA A 39 -17.93 -27.63 23.32
C ALA A 39 -16.50 -27.07 23.44
N ASN A 40 -15.65 -27.72 24.24
CA ASN A 40 -14.25 -27.33 24.38
C ASN A 40 -13.48 -27.47 23.06
N ALA A 41 -13.67 -28.58 22.34
CA ALA A 41 -13.04 -28.79 21.03
C ALA A 41 -13.50 -27.76 19.98
N ALA A 42 -14.79 -27.39 20.01
CA ALA A 42 -15.35 -26.34 19.17
C ALA A 42 -14.73 -24.96 19.46
N LEU A 43 -14.63 -24.58 20.75
CA LEU A 43 -13.97 -23.34 21.17
C LEU A 43 -12.48 -23.32 20.79
N GLU A 44 -11.78 -24.44 20.95
CA GLU A 44 -10.37 -24.56 20.55
C GLU A 44 -10.19 -24.35 19.04
N LYS A 45 -11.09 -24.89 18.22
CA LYS A 45 -11.06 -24.67 16.76
C LYS A 45 -11.32 -23.21 16.39
N GLN A 46 -12.20 -22.52 17.10
CA GLN A 46 -12.41 -21.09 16.92
C GLN A 46 -11.13 -20.30 17.24
N GLU A 47 -10.44 -20.63 18.34
CA GLU A 47 -9.17 -19.98 18.67
C GLU A 47 -8.07 -20.27 17.65
N GLN A 48 -7.98 -21.51 17.14
CA GLN A 48 -7.05 -21.84 16.06
C GLN A 48 -7.29 -20.98 14.82
N PHE A 49 -8.56 -20.78 14.44
CA PHE A 49 -8.95 -19.90 13.34
C PHE A 49 -8.57 -18.44 13.61
N TYR A 50 -8.85 -17.92 14.80
CA TYR A 50 -8.51 -16.55 15.17
C TYR A 50 -6.99 -16.31 15.15
N ASN A 51 -6.20 -17.29 15.59
CA ASN A 51 -4.74 -17.20 15.53
C ASN A 51 -4.19 -17.17 14.09
N VAL A 52 -4.80 -17.92 13.16
CA VAL A 52 -4.47 -17.82 11.73
C VAL A 52 -4.79 -16.43 11.20
N TRP A 53 -5.92 -15.86 11.61
CA TRP A 53 -6.25 -14.48 11.25
C TRP A 53 -5.21 -13.48 11.74
N LEU A 54 -4.77 -13.57 13.00
CA LEU A 54 -3.75 -12.67 13.53
C LEU A 54 -2.45 -12.70 12.71
N ARG A 55 -2.08 -13.88 12.20
CA ARG A 55 -0.92 -14.03 11.29
C ARG A 55 -1.16 -13.34 9.95
N LEU A 56 -2.34 -13.54 9.34
CA LEU A 56 -2.71 -12.87 8.08
C LEU A 56 -2.74 -11.35 8.23
N ARG A 57 -3.29 -10.84 9.33
CA ARG A 57 -3.29 -9.41 9.64
C ARG A 57 -1.87 -8.86 9.69
N ARG A 58 -0.93 -9.58 10.30
CA ARG A 58 0.47 -9.13 10.35
C ARG A 58 1.10 -9.06 8.96
N ILE A 59 0.85 -10.06 8.10
CA ILE A 59 1.32 -10.04 6.71
C ILE A 59 0.77 -8.84 5.94
N LEU A 60 -0.50 -8.46 6.16
CA LEU A 60 -1.08 -7.28 5.54
C LEU A 60 -0.43 -5.98 6.00
N VAL A 61 -0.09 -5.87 7.29
CA VAL A 61 0.65 -4.73 7.84
C VAL A 61 2.06 -4.67 7.24
N ASP A 62 2.79 -5.79 7.23
CA ASP A 62 4.14 -5.85 6.66
C ASP A 62 4.13 -5.47 5.16
N LEU A 63 3.08 -5.87 4.42
CA LEU A 63 2.89 -5.51 3.02
C LEU A 63 2.62 -4.00 2.86
N GLN A 64 1.79 -3.41 3.71
CA GLN A 64 1.51 -1.99 3.71
C GLN A 64 2.79 -1.18 4.00
N GLU A 65 3.53 -1.56 5.05
CA GLU A 65 4.81 -0.94 5.40
C GLU A 65 5.84 -1.06 4.27
N GLY A 66 5.90 -2.21 3.60
CA GLY A 66 6.76 -2.41 2.43
C GLY A 66 6.42 -1.48 1.26
N VAL A 67 5.13 -1.31 0.95
CA VAL A 67 4.68 -0.38 -0.10
C VAL A 67 5.03 1.07 0.26
N THR A 68 4.81 1.48 1.51
CA THR A 68 5.14 2.83 1.98
C THR A 68 6.65 3.08 1.98
N GLY A 69 7.44 2.10 2.43
CA GLY A 69 8.91 2.17 2.43
C GLY A 69 9.50 2.25 1.02
N SER A 70 9.05 1.40 0.10
CA SER A 70 9.49 1.46 -1.30
C SER A 70 9.06 2.77 -1.97
N SER A 71 7.87 3.29 -1.66
CA SER A 71 7.43 4.60 -2.18
C SER A 71 8.37 5.73 -1.75
N ARG A 72 8.82 5.70 -0.48
CA ARG A 72 9.71 6.73 0.06
C ARG A 72 11.09 6.70 -0.61
N LEU A 73 11.64 5.49 -0.82
CA LEU A 73 12.92 5.32 -1.50
C LEU A 73 12.89 5.82 -2.95
N ILE A 74 11.80 5.58 -3.68
CA ILE A 74 11.65 6.09 -5.05
C ILE A 74 11.66 7.62 -5.05
N LEU A 75 10.88 8.26 -4.16
CA LEU A 75 10.83 9.72 -4.07
C LEU A 75 12.17 10.34 -3.66
N GLU A 76 12.92 9.70 -2.76
CA GLU A 76 14.26 10.15 -2.37
C GLU A 76 15.25 10.00 -3.55
N THR A 77 15.16 8.92 -4.33
CA THR A 77 15.99 8.70 -5.52
C THR A 77 15.67 9.71 -6.63
N ASP A 78 14.39 9.95 -6.92
CA ASP A 78 13.96 10.92 -7.93
C ASP A 78 14.44 12.34 -7.57
N ALA A 79 14.40 12.71 -6.29
CA ALA A 79 14.89 14.01 -5.82
C ALA A 79 16.41 14.15 -5.94
N ASP A 80 17.16 13.08 -5.63
CA ASP A 80 18.62 13.05 -5.79
C ASP A 80 19.02 13.12 -7.28
N ASP A 81 18.28 12.43 -8.16
CA ASP A 81 18.49 12.47 -9.61
C ASP A 81 18.20 13.86 -10.20
N GLU A 82 17.12 14.54 -9.78
CA GLU A 82 16.84 15.92 -10.20
C GLU A 82 17.91 16.91 -9.73
N LEU A 83 18.40 16.77 -8.49
CA LEU A 83 19.48 17.61 -7.96
C LEU A 83 20.79 17.38 -8.72
N GLN A 84 21.12 16.13 -9.05
CA GLN A 84 22.30 15.81 -9.84
C GLN A 84 22.18 16.30 -11.29
N LEU A 85 21.03 16.14 -11.94
CA LEU A 85 20.79 16.68 -13.29
C LEU A 85 20.88 18.21 -13.31
N GLY A 86 20.29 18.89 -12.32
CA GLY A 86 20.39 20.33 -12.14
C GLY A 86 21.81 20.82 -11.84
N ALA A 87 22.62 20.01 -11.15
CA ALA A 87 24.02 20.32 -10.84
C ALA A 87 24.98 20.00 -12.00
N VAL A 88 24.66 19.01 -12.85
CA VAL A 88 25.54 18.53 -13.93
C VAL A 88 25.36 19.31 -15.24
N ASN A 89 24.21 19.97 -15.50
CA ASN A 89 24.07 20.72 -16.76
C ASN A 89 23.12 21.94 -16.74
N PRO A 90 23.57 23.10 -16.24
CA PRO A 90 22.82 24.36 -16.34
C PRO A 90 22.60 24.85 -17.79
N GLU A 91 23.39 24.39 -18.76
CA GLU A 91 23.27 24.77 -20.17
C GLU A 91 22.22 23.94 -20.93
N ALA A 92 21.94 22.71 -20.50
CA ALA A 92 20.88 21.87 -21.10
C ALA A 92 19.46 22.38 -20.77
N ALA A 93 19.26 22.97 -19.58
CA ALA A 93 17.99 23.59 -19.19
C ALA A 93 17.65 24.82 -20.06
N ALA A 94 18.67 25.63 -20.41
CA ALA A 94 18.50 26.80 -21.29
C ALA A 94 18.22 26.41 -22.75
N ALA A 95 18.75 25.27 -23.22
CA ALA A 95 18.52 24.78 -24.58
C ALA A 95 17.06 24.31 -24.83
N ALA A 96 16.35 23.87 -23.79
CA ALA A 96 14.94 23.45 -23.88
C ALA A 96 13.98 24.64 -24.04
N GLU A 97 14.31 25.81 -23.48
CA GLU A 97 13.51 27.04 -23.66
C GLU A 97 13.75 27.72 -25.03
N GLY A 98 14.88 27.45 -25.69
CA GLY A 98 15.28 28.09 -26.96
C GLY A 98 14.69 27.48 -28.24
N TYR A 99 14.07 26.30 -28.19
CA TYR A 99 13.60 25.57 -29.39
C TYR A 99 12.08 25.63 -29.66
N GLY A 100 11.36 26.53 -28.98
CA GLY A 100 9.91 26.70 -29.13
C GLY A 100 9.43 27.90 -29.97
N GLY A 101 10.33 28.67 -30.59
CA GLY A 101 10.01 29.99 -31.14
C GLY A 101 10.50 30.25 -32.57
N GLY A 102 9.85 29.63 -33.56
CA GLY A 102 9.63 30.28 -34.86
C GLY A 102 10.79 30.26 -35.87
N MET A 103 10.96 29.12 -36.55
CA MET A 103 11.31 29.12 -37.97
C MET A 103 10.16 29.79 -38.76
N ALA A 104 10.14 31.12 -38.83
CA ALA A 104 9.41 31.87 -39.84
C ALA A 104 10.40 32.27 -40.94
N ALA A 105 10.34 31.52 -42.02
CA ALA A 105 11.11 31.68 -43.24
C ALA A 105 11.07 33.11 -43.81
N LYS A 106 12.23 33.63 -44.23
CA LYS A 106 12.60 33.79 -45.66
C LYS A 106 13.91 34.56 -45.78
N SER A 107 14.97 33.81 -46.07
CA SER A 107 16.10 34.29 -46.87
C SER A 107 15.62 34.51 -48.30
N GLY A 108 15.97 35.65 -48.90
CA GLY A 108 15.52 36.04 -50.24
C GLY A 108 16.36 37.16 -50.87
N ARG A 109 17.61 36.80 -51.24
CA ARG A 109 18.43 37.27 -52.38
C ARG A 109 18.73 38.77 -52.60
N LEU A 110 20.04 39.00 -52.75
CA LEU A 110 20.77 39.96 -53.62
C LEU A 110 20.52 41.46 -53.41
#